data_AF-K2AV20-F1
#
_entry.id   AF-K2AV20-F1
#
_cell.length_a   1.000
_cell.length_b   1.000
_cell.length_c   1.000
_cell.angle_alpha   90.00
_cell.angle_beta   90.00
_cell.angle_gamma   90.00
#
_symmetry.space_group_name_H-M   'P 1'
#
loop_
_entity.id
_entity.type
_entity.pdbx_description
1 polymer ?
#
loop_
_entity_poly.entity_id
_entity_poly.type
_entity_poly.pdbx_seq_one_letter_code
_entity_poly.pdbx_strand_id
1 'polypeptide(L)' 'MGLAALDMVRIEAGLIFAGYDFSDQTDPFEAGIGFTVPLKSKTDDFIGRDALIRRKENPRDKFVGLEIDAA' A
#
# COMPACT_ATOMS: atom_id res chain seq x y z
N MET A 1 2.47 -26.24 -1.77
CA MET A 1 2.94 -24.94 -1.23
C MET A 1 2.01 -24.55 -0.09
N GLY A 2 2.55 -24.18 1.07
CA GLY A 2 1.74 -23.75 2.23
C GLY A 2 1.74 -22.22 2.36
N LEU A 3 0.87 -21.67 3.22
CA LEU A 3 0.72 -20.22 3.43
C LEU A 3 2.04 -19.55 3.87
N ALA A 4 2.86 -20.21 4.68
CA ALA A 4 4.16 -19.68 5.10
C ALA A 4 5.14 -19.48 3.93
N ALA A 5 5.14 -20.41 2.96
CA ALA A 5 5.98 -20.26 1.76
C ALA A 5 5.45 -19.13 0.86
N LEU A 6 4.13 -18.96 0.77
CA LEU A 6 3.54 -17.86 0.02
C LEU A 6 3.83 -16.49 0.66
N ASP A 7 3.81 -16.41 1.98
CA ASP A 7 4.14 -15.18 2.72
C ASP A 7 5.61 -14.78 2.52
N MET A 8 6.54 -15.74 2.46
CA MET A 8 7.93 -15.44 2.12
C MET A 8 8.08 -14.86 0.70
N VAL A 9 7.52 -15.56 -0.30
CA VAL A 9 7.63 -15.14 -1.71
C VAL A 9 6.97 -13.79 -1.96
N ARG A 10 5.82 -13.50 -1.32
CA ARG A 10 5.14 -12.20 -1.50
C ARG A 10 5.95 -11.06 -0.89
N ILE A 11 6.62 -11.27 0.24
CA ILE A 11 7.49 -10.26 0.85
C ILE A 11 8.67 -9.96 -0.07
N GLU A 12 9.35 -11.00 -0.57
CA GLU A 12 10.46 -10.85 -1.51
C GLU A 12 10.05 -10.14 -2.81
N ALA A 13 8.83 -10.41 -3.30
CA ALA A 13 8.28 -9.76 -4.48
C ALA A 13 7.76 -8.32 -4.23
N GLY A 14 7.76 -7.85 -2.97
CA GLY A 14 7.22 -6.54 -2.60
C GLY A 14 5.69 -6.43 -2.73
N LEU A 15 4.98 -7.56 -2.66
CA LEU A 15 3.52 -7.60 -2.71
C LEU A 15 2.94 -7.38 -1.31
N ILE A 16 2.00 -6.44 -1.22
CA ILE A 16 1.31 -6.13 0.03
C ILE A 16 0.11 -7.05 0.27
N PHE A 17 -0.22 -7.26 1.55
CA PHE A 17 -1.28 -8.14 1.98
C PHE A 17 -2.20 -7.42 2.99
N ALA A 18 -3.51 -7.50 2.74
CA ALA A 18 -4.51 -6.88 3.59
C ALA A 18 -4.51 -7.51 5.00
N GLY A 19 -4.57 -6.66 6.03
CA GLY A 19 -4.49 -7.07 7.43
C GLY A 19 -3.08 -7.22 7.98
N TYR A 20 -2.06 -7.21 7.11
CA TYR A 20 -0.64 -7.18 7.51
C TYR A 20 -0.01 -5.83 7.19
N ASP A 21 -0.02 -5.44 5.92
CA ASP A 21 0.67 -4.24 5.45
C ASP A 21 -0.25 -3.01 5.40
N PHE A 22 -1.56 -3.24 5.25
CA PHE A 22 -2.56 -2.18 5.24
C PHE A 22 -3.91 -2.63 5.81
N SER A 23 -4.71 -1.66 6.24
CA SER A 23 -6.06 -1.83 6.76
C SER A 23 -6.99 -0.72 6.25
N ASP A 24 -8.21 -0.67 6.75
CA ASP A 24 -9.14 0.43 6.54
C ASP A 24 -8.66 1.78 7.12
N GLN A 25 -7.62 1.75 7.96
CA GLN A 25 -7.00 2.94 8.54
C GLN A 25 -5.74 3.41 7.79
N THR A 26 -5.32 2.71 6.73
CA THR A 26 -4.10 3.00 5.97
C THR A 26 -4.45 3.52 4.59
N ASP A 27 -3.90 4.68 4.19
CA ASP A 27 -4.14 5.17 2.84
C ASP A 27 -3.33 4.41 1.79
N PRO A 28 -3.82 4.32 0.55
CA PRO A 28 -3.06 3.71 -0.56
C PRO A 28 -1.69 4.36 -0.82
N PHE A 29 -1.56 5.66 -0.53
CA PHE A 29 -0.28 6.37 -0.66
C PHE A 29 0.71 5.98 0.43
N GLU A 30 0.22 5.74 1.65
CA GLU A 30 1.03 5.31 2.80
C GLU A 30 1.42 3.84 2.64
N ALA A 31 0.51 3.00 2.12
CA ALA A 31 0.73 1.57 1.82
C ALA A 31 1.60 1.29 0.57
N GLY A 32 2.12 2.32 -0.10
CA GLY A 32 2.99 2.15 -1.28
C GLY A 32 2.27 1.73 -2.58
N ILE A 33 0.95 1.60 -2.58
CA ILE A 33 0.12 1.24 -3.76
C ILE A 33 -0.57 2.44 -4.40
N GLY A 34 -0.03 3.65 -4.22
CA GLY A 34 -0.59 4.88 -4.80
C GLY A 34 -0.74 4.84 -6.33
N PHE A 35 0.03 3.99 -7.02
CA PHE A 35 -0.08 3.78 -8.47
C PHE A 35 -1.43 3.18 -8.92
N THR A 36 -2.13 2.50 -8.00
CA THR A 36 -3.45 1.91 -8.27
C THR A 36 -4.58 2.94 -8.21
N VAL A 37 -4.33 4.14 -7.68
CA VAL A 37 -5.36 5.16 -7.47
C VAL A 37 -5.60 5.97 -8.74
N PRO A 38 -6.78 5.88 -9.39
CA PRO A 38 -7.01 6.44 -10.71
C PRO A 38 -7.41 7.92 -10.67
N LEU A 39 -6.71 8.76 -9.90
CA LEU A 39 -7.06 10.19 -9.77
C LEU A 39 -6.97 10.97 -11.10
N LYS A 40 -6.13 10.51 -12.03
CA LYS A 40 -5.92 11.14 -13.35
C LYS A 40 -6.67 10.46 -14.47
N SER A 41 -6.87 9.13 -14.39
CA SER A 41 -7.43 8.32 -15.47
C SER A 41 -8.94 8.17 -15.39
N LYS A 42 -9.53 8.24 -14.19
CA LYS A 42 -10.97 8.16 -13.98
C LYS A 42 -11.52 9.55 -13.70
N THR A 43 -12.35 10.04 -14.62
CA THR A 43 -13.01 11.35 -14.51
C THR A 43 -14.26 11.30 -13.64
N ASP A 44 -14.89 10.13 -13.53
CA ASP A 44 -16.05 9.93 -12.68
C ASP A 44 -15.69 9.94 -11.20
N ASP A 45 -16.64 10.39 -10.39
CA ASP A 45 -16.50 10.34 -8.94
C ASP A 45 -16.54 8.88 -8.43
N PHE A 46 -15.77 8.62 -7.38
CA PHE A 46 -15.71 7.32 -6.73
C PHE A 46 -15.54 7.48 -5.23
N ILE A 47 -15.95 6.46 -4.48
CA ILE A 47 -15.94 6.50 -3.02
C ILE A 47 -14.52 6.79 -2.52
N GLY A 48 -14.38 7.87 -1.75
CA GLY A 48 -13.10 8.28 -1.16
C GLY A 48 -12.21 9.16 -2.05
N ARG A 49 -12.64 9.56 -3.25
CA ARG A 49 -11.83 10.39 -4.17
C ARG A 49 -11.32 11.68 -3.52
N ASP A 50 -12.21 12.45 -2.90
CA ASP A 50 -11.83 13.72 -2.24
C ASP A 50 -10.90 13.50 -1.05
N ALA A 51 -11.10 12.42 -0.29
CA ALA A 51 -10.22 12.07 0.81
C ALA A 51 -8.81 11.72 0.31
N LEU A 52 -8.71 10.98 -0.79
CA LEU A 52 -7.45 10.62 -1.43
C LEU A 52 -6.72 11.85 -1.99
N ILE A 53 -7.43 12.84 -2.54
CA ILE A 53 -6.82 14.09 -3.00
C ILE A 53 -6.13 14.80 -1.82
N ARG A 54 -6.82 14.93 -0.68
CA ARG A 54 -6.25 15.58 0.53
C ARG A 54 -5.06 14.81 1.09
N ARG A 55 -5.17 13.48 1.19
CA ARG A 55 -4.13 12.60 1.75
C ARG A 55 -2.89 12.51 0.86
N LYS A 56 -3.05 12.64 -0.46
CA LYS A 56 -1.93 12.69 -1.39
C LYS A 56 -0.98 13.87 -1.13
N GLU A 57 -1.52 15.02 -0.71
CA GLU A 57 -0.72 16.22 -0.41
C GLU A 57 -0.03 16.14 0.96
N ASN A 58 -0.58 15.36 1.88
CA ASN A 58 -0.11 15.25 3.26
C ASN A 58 -0.07 13.78 3.73
N PRO A 59 0.80 12.93 3.16
CA PRO A 59 0.97 11.56 3.67
C PRO A 59 1.62 11.60 5.05
N ARG A 60 1.10 10.81 6.00
CA ARG A 60 1.62 10.77 7.36
C ARG A 60 2.82 9.83 7.46
N ASP A 61 2.68 8.66 6.85
CA ASP A 61 3.63 7.56 6.94
C ASP A 61 4.02 7.06 5.53
N LYS A 62 5.13 6.33 5.44
CA LYS A 62 5.60 5.74 4.18
C LYS A 62 6.00 4.29 4.40
N PHE A 63 5.37 3.38 3.65
CA PHE A 63 5.75 1.97 3.60
C PHE A 63 7.12 1.79 2.94
N VAL A 64 8.02 1.07 3.61
CA VAL A 64 9.39 0.79 3.16
C VAL A 64 9.76 -0.65 3.48
N GLY A 65 10.57 -1.27 2.62
CA GLY A 65 11.22 -2.54 2.91
C GLY A 65 12.47 -2.31 3.77
N LEU A 66 12.74 -3.23 4.69
CA LEU A 66 13.93 -3.21 5.54
C LEU A 66 14.78 -4.44 5.22
N GLU A 67 16.06 -4.21 4.95
CA GLU A 67 17.08 -5.24 4.91
C GLU A 67 17.82 -5.22 6.25
N ILE A 68 17.87 -6.37 6.92
CA ILE A 68 18.46 -6.50 8.26
C ILE A 68 19.69 -7.40 8.12
N ASP A 69 20.87 -6.81 8.25
CA ASP A 69 22.11 -7.56 8.34
C ASP A 69 22.27 -8.14 9.75
N ALA A 70 22.59 -9.42 9.86
CA ALA A 70 23.03 -10.02 11.11
C ALA A 70 24.51 -9.68 11.32
N ALA A 71 24.82 -9.05 12.46
CA ALA A 71 26.20 -8.79 12.89
C ALA A 71 26.96 -10.08 13.24
#